data_AF-A0A453E130-F1
#
_entry.id   AF-A0A453E130-F1
#
_cell.length_a   1.000
_cell.length_b   1.000
_cell.length_c   1.000
_cell.angle_alpha   90.00
_cell.angle_beta   90.00
_cell.angle_gamma   90.00
#
_symmetry.space_group_name_H-M   'P 1'
#
loop_
_entity.id
_entity.type
_entity.pdbx_description
1 polymer ?
#
loop_
_entity_poly.entity_id
_entity_poly.type
_entity_poly.pdbx_seq_one_letter_code
_entity_poly.pdbx_strand_id
1 'polypeptide(L)'
;QTIHRRRCWTPKPPSSPSTATYNQRHRRRNIGTSSGAISARASSAAAVAQGLDADDFRHPLDKQNTLLLKAIPGLNDIGKALLGPVSEQVMVLQNIGSSVLVSENQLPELHQLMTEAAKILNTEAPDLYIRQNPVPNAYTLAINGKRPFVVVHTSLVELLTRKELQAVLAHELGHLKCDHGVWLTFANILTMGAHTVPGLGMVAGFLEEQLFRWLRAAELTCDRAALLVVQDPKRLSSRS
;
A
#
# COMPACT_ATOMS: atom_id res chain seq x y z
N GLN A 1 -38.70 12.03 52.39
CA GLN A 1 -38.08 13.27 52.91
C GLN A 1 -38.39 14.40 51.94
N THR A 2 -38.51 15.63 52.42
CA THR A 2 -39.41 16.64 51.81
C THR A 2 -38.67 17.89 51.33
N ILE A 3 -39.12 18.39 50.17
CA ILE A 3 -39.03 19.75 49.60
C ILE A 3 -38.63 20.87 50.60
N HIS A 4 -37.69 21.77 50.26
CA HIS A 4 -37.98 23.23 50.20
C HIS A 4 -36.90 24.15 49.56
N ARG A 5 -37.41 25.26 49.03
CA ARG A 5 -36.73 26.40 48.37
C ARG A 5 -36.03 27.36 49.37
N ARG A 6 -35.08 28.20 48.90
CA ARG A 6 -35.27 29.67 48.68
C ARG A 6 -34.00 30.38 48.18
N ARG A 7 -34.15 31.66 47.79
CA ARG A 7 -33.15 32.56 47.17
C ARG A 7 -32.65 33.62 48.16
N CYS A 8 -31.59 34.34 47.73
CA CYS A 8 -31.45 35.82 47.74
C CYS A 8 -30.35 36.50 48.57
N TRP A 9 -29.73 37.47 47.88
CA TRP A 9 -29.20 38.77 48.32
C TRP A 9 -27.73 38.97 48.69
N THR A 10 -27.23 40.12 48.24
CA THR A 10 -25.87 40.67 48.31
C THR A 10 -25.83 41.91 49.21
N PRO A 11 -24.62 42.44 49.49
CA PRO A 11 -24.40 43.88 49.34
C PRO A 11 -23.11 44.23 48.55
N LYS A 12 -22.92 45.52 48.27
CA LYS A 12 -21.83 46.10 47.44
C LYS A 12 -21.34 47.45 48.08
N PRO A 13 -20.42 48.23 47.47
CA PRO A 13 -19.09 48.58 47.99
C PRO A 13 -18.97 50.02 48.58
N PRO A 14 -17.75 50.47 48.95
CA PRO A 14 -17.00 51.46 48.14
C PRO A 14 -15.48 51.13 48.05
N SER A 15 -14.56 51.82 47.35
CA SER A 15 -14.55 52.91 46.32
C SER A 15 -13.19 52.91 45.57
N SER A 16 -13.02 53.77 44.54
CA SER A 16 -11.74 54.16 43.91
C SER A 16 -11.31 55.58 44.37
N PRO A 17 -10.07 56.07 44.11
CA PRO A 17 -9.84 56.82 42.84
C PRO A 17 -8.39 56.93 42.26
N SER A 18 -8.34 57.35 40.99
CA SER A 18 -7.36 58.27 40.32
C SER A 18 -5.94 57.86 39.85
N THR A 19 -5.84 57.66 38.53
CA THR A 19 -5.04 58.42 37.51
C THR A 19 -3.55 58.81 37.71
N ALA A 20 -2.67 58.40 36.77
CA ALA A 20 -1.55 59.20 36.22
C ALA A 20 -0.93 58.64 34.89
N THR A 21 -0.99 59.45 33.82
CA THR A 21 -0.02 59.67 32.69
C THR A 21 1.11 58.65 32.38
N TYR A 22 1.25 58.07 31.16
CA TYR A 22 1.74 58.65 29.87
C TYR A 22 3.17 58.17 29.51
N ASN A 23 3.36 57.42 28.41
CA ASN A 23 4.06 57.87 27.18
C ASN A 23 4.15 56.73 26.13
N GLN A 24 4.25 57.08 24.84
CA GLN A 24 4.34 56.17 23.69
C GLN A 24 5.76 55.63 23.46
N ARG A 25 5.87 54.46 22.81
CA ARG A 25 6.88 54.23 21.75
C ARG A 25 6.51 53.04 20.85
N HIS A 26 6.34 53.32 19.56
CA HIS A 26 6.12 52.31 18.53
C HIS A 26 7.37 51.43 18.34
N ARG A 27 7.17 50.12 18.17
CA ARG A 27 8.17 49.26 17.52
C ARG A 27 7.47 48.21 16.64
N ARG A 28 7.36 48.51 15.33
CA ARG A 28 6.94 47.52 14.33
C ARG A 28 7.88 46.31 14.40
N ARG A 29 7.33 45.10 14.53
CA ARG A 29 8.00 43.85 14.18
C ARG A 29 7.25 43.24 13.00
N ASN A 30 7.96 43.00 11.91
CA ASN A 30 7.39 42.31 10.75
C ASN A 30 6.96 40.90 11.15
N ILE A 31 5.72 40.54 10.82
CA ILE A 31 5.30 39.14 10.81
C ILE A 31 5.85 38.52 9.52
N GLY A 32 7.07 37.98 9.59
CA GLY A 32 7.60 37.11 8.55
C GLY A 32 6.86 35.78 8.57
N THR A 33 6.18 35.45 7.48
CA THR A 33 5.44 34.19 7.34
C THR A 33 6.39 33.00 7.33
N SER A 34 6.21 32.07 8.27
CA SER A 34 7.09 30.91 8.46
C SER A 34 6.85 29.81 7.41
N SER A 35 7.36 30.01 6.21
CA SER A 35 7.22 29.06 5.07
C SER A 35 8.14 27.81 5.18
N GLY A 36 9.12 27.80 6.10
CA GLY A 36 10.16 26.76 6.14
C GLY A 36 9.74 25.37 6.65
N ALA A 37 8.71 25.27 7.49
CA ALA A 37 8.36 24.00 8.16
C ALA A 37 7.77 22.94 7.23
N ILE A 38 7.07 23.36 6.17
CA ILE A 38 6.47 22.45 5.18
C ILE A 38 7.55 21.90 4.25
N SER A 39 8.49 22.76 3.82
CA SER A 39 9.60 22.39 2.94
C SER A 39 10.51 21.33 3.57
N ALA A 40 10.94 21.51 4.81
CA ALA A 40 11.85 20.57 5.47
C ALA A 40 11.28 19.14 5.59
N ARG A 41 9.97 19.02 5.86
CA ARG A 41 9.28 17.73 6.05
C ARG A 41 9.02 17.01 4.72
N ALA A 42 8.74 17.75 3.66
CA ALA A 42 8.68 17.22 2.30
C ALA A 42 10.07 16.76 1.84
N SER A 43 11.13 17.52 2.14
CA SER A 43 12.52 17.14 1.82
C SER A 43 12.96 15.85 2.54
N SER A 44 12.60 15.65 3.82
CA SER A 44 12.92 14.40 4.52
C SER A 44 12.16 13.19 3.94
N ALA A 45 10.88 13.35 3.57
CA ALA A 45 10.11 12.27 2.95
C ALA A 45 10.64 11.91 1.54
N ALA A 46 11.01 12.92 0.75
CA ALA A 46 11.63 12.72 -0.55
C ALA A 46 13.04 12.10 -0.47
N ALA A 47 13.80 12.37 0.60
CA ALA A 47 15.11 11.76 0.82
C ALA A 47 15.00 10.28 1.23
N VAL A 48 14.02 9.90 2.06
CA VAL A 48 13.75 8.49 2.41
C VAL A 48 13.41 7.64 1.17
N ALA A 49 12.70 8.22 0.20
CA ALA A 49 12.32 7.54 -1.03
C ALA A 49 13.49 7.22 -1.98
N GLN A 50 14.66 7.87 -1.86
CA GLN A 50 15.77 7.69 -2.82
C GLN A 50 16.71 6.51 -2.53
N GLY A 51 16.45 5.74 -1.47
CA GLY A 51 17.29 4.60 -1.06
C GLY A 51 16.53 3.38 -0.57
N LEU A 52 15.20 3.35 -0.67
CA LEU A 52 14.39 2.25 -0.12
C LEU A 52 14.64 0.95 -0.90
N ASP A 53 15.15 -0.06 -0.21
CA ASP A 53 15.25 -1.42 -0.74
C ASP A 53 14.06 -2.27 -0.30
N ALA A 54 13.86 -3.42 -0.96
CA ALA A 54 12.83 -4.39 -0.60
C ALA A 54 12.97 -4.82 0.87
N ASP A 55 14.21 -5.11 1.30
CA ASP A 55 14.54 -5.57 2.64
C ASP A 55 14.24 -4.56 3.77
N ASP A 56 14.13 -3.26 3.47
CA ASP A 56 13.87 -2.22 4.49
C ASP A 56 12.46 -2.31 5.08
N PHE A 57 11.49 -2.78 4.29
CA PHE A 57 10.09 -2.93 4.71
C PHE A 57 9.63 -4.39 4.81
N ARG A 58 10.36 -5.32 4.17
CA ARG A 58 10.02 -6.75 4.13
C ARG A 58 9.76 -7.33 5.51
N HIS A 59 8.72 -8.15 5.63
CA HIS A 59 8.43 -8.86 6.86
C HIS A 59 9.52 -9.93 7.12
N PRO A 60 10.08 -10.04 8.34
CA PRO A 60 11.11 -11.06 8.63
C PRO A 60 10.64 -12.49 8.33
N LEU A 61 9.37 -12.80 8.60
CA LEU A 61 8.77 -14.09 8.24
C LEU A 61 8.67 -14.32 6.73
N ASP A 62 8.45 -13.27 5.92
CA ASP A 62 8.43 -13.40 4.46
C ASP A 62 9.84 -13.69 3.94
N LYS A 63 10.86 -12.95 4.42
CA LYS A 63 12.26 -13.25 4.09
C LYS A 63 12.65 -14.69 4.46
N GLN A 64 12.28 -15.16 5.65
CA GLN A 64 12.52 -16.54 6.09
C GLN A 64 11.74 -17.57 5.25
N ASN A 65 10.45 -17.38 5.07
CA ASN A 65 9.59 -18.30 4.31
C ASN A 65 10.00 -18.35 2.82
N THR A 66 10.44 -17.24 2.23
CA THR A 66 10.96 -17.17 0.86
C THR A 66 12.24 -17.99 0.72
N LEU A 67 13.14 -17.94 1.71
CA LEU A 67 14.35 -18.78 1.73
C LEU A 67 14.00 -20.26 1.90
N LEU A 68 13.03 -20.59 2.76
CA LEU A 68 12.54 -21.96 2.94
C LEU A 68 11.94 -22.53 1.65
N LEU A 69 11.06 -21.79 0.96
CA LEU A 69 10.49 -22.20 -0.33
C LEU A 69 11.58 -22.40 -1.40
N LYS A 70 12.54 -21.46 -1.51
CA LYS A 70 13.67 -21.57 -2.44
C LYS A 70 14.60 -22.76 -2.14
N ALA A 71 14.62 -23.27 -0.91
CA ALA A 71 15.43 -24.43 -0.51
C ALA A 71 14.78 -25.79 -0.83
N ILE A 72 13.51 -25.83 -1.25
CA ILE A 72 12.82 -27.09 -1.57
C ILE A 72 13.31 -27.64 -2.93
N PRO A 73 13.92 -28.84 -2.97
CA PRO A 73 14.45 -29.41 -4.22
C PRO A 73 13.36 -29.58 -5.29
N GLY A 74 13.68 -29.19 -6.53
CA GLY A 74 12.78 -29.35 -7.69
C GLY A 74 11.59 -28.39 -7.73
N LEU A 75 11.30 -27.61 -6.68
CA LEU A 75 10.13 -26.71 -6.65
C LEU A 75 10.17 -25.65 -7.76
N ASN A 76 11.36 -25.15 -8.09
CA ASN A 76 11.57 -24.20 -9.19
C ASN A 76 11.24 -24.80 -10.57
N ASP A 77 11.50 -26.09 -10.76
CA ASP A 77 11.25 -26.77 -12.04
C ASP A 77 9.78 -27.20 -12.17
N ILE A 78 9.13 -27.56 -11.05
CA ILE A 78 7.67 -27.70 -10.97
C ILE A 78 6.99 -26.35 -11.30
N GLY A 79 7.50 -25.24 -10.75
CA GLY A 79 7.03 -23.89 -11.07
C GLY A 79 7.09 -23.58 -12.57
N LYS A 80 8.24 -23.80 -13.21
CA LYS A 80 8.41 -23.63 -14.67
C LYS A 80 7.52 -24.57 -15.49
N ALA A 81 7.32 -25.81 -15.02
CA ALA A 81 6.47 -26.80 -15.72
C ALA A 81 4.99 -26.41 -15.68
N LEU A 82 4.49 -25.93 -14.54
CA LEU A 82 3.10 -25.46 -14.38
C LEU A 82 2.85 -24.12 -15.09
N LEU A 83 3.84 -23.22 -15.09
CA LEU A 83 3.76 -21.89 -15.71
C LEU A 83 4.15 -21.87 -17.20
N GLY A 84 4.46 -23.03 -17.80
CA GLY A 84 5.19 -23.12 -19.08
C GLY A 84 4.66 -22.19 -20.19
N PRO A 85 5.52 -21.75 -21.13
CA PRO A 85 5.40 -20.45 -21.84
C PRO A 85 4.06 -20.13 -22.52
N VAL A 86 3.27 -21.15 -22.89
CA VAL A 86 1.91 -20.99 -23.43
C VAL A 86 0.95 -20.43 -22.37
N SER A 87 1.01 -20.90 -21.13
CA SER A 87 0.18 -20.42 -20.00
C SER A 87 0.47 -18.95 -19.68
N GLU A 88 1.76 -18.61 -19.53
CA GLU A 88 2.24 -17.22 -19.43
C GLU A 88 1.72 -16.33 -20.56
N GLN A 89 1.78 -16.78 -21.83
CA GLN A 89 1.28 -15.99 -22.96
C GLN A 89 -0.23 -15.85 -22.97
N VAL A 90 -1.00 -16.91 -22.68
CA VAL A 90 -2.47 -16.85 -22.60
C VAL A 90 -2.91 -15.90 -21.49
N MET A 91 -2.29 -15.97 -20.31
CA MET A 91 -2.61 -15.09 -19.19
C MET A 91 -2.28 -13.61 -19.48
N VAL A 92 -1.15 -13.33 -20.14
CA VAL A 92 -0.84 -11.97 -20.62
C VAL A 92 -1.87 -11.50 -21.64
N LEU A 93 -2.18 -12.34 -22.64
CA LEU A 93 -3.09 -11.99 -23.74
C LEU A 93 -4.53 -11.76 -23.26
N GLN A 94 -5.03 -12.58 -22.33
CA GLN A 94 -6.36 -12.41 -21.74
C GLN A 94 -6.44 -11.12 -20.91
N ASN A 95 -5.41 -10.80 -20.14
CA ASN A 95 -5.39 -9.59 -19.32
C ASN A 95 -5.28 -8.34 -20.19
N ILE A 96 -4.25 -8.23 -21.04
CA ILE A 96 -4.05 -7.07 -21.91
C ILE A 96 -5.20 -6.91 -22.92
N GLY A 97 -5.67 -8.01 -23.52
CA GLY A 97 -6.75 -7.99 -24.52
C GLY A 97 -8.15 -7.66 -23.97
N SER A 98 -8.34 -7.64 -22.65
CA SER A 98 -9.60 -7.25 -22.00
C SER A 98 -9.48 -6.03 -21.08
N SER A 99 -8.37 -5.29 -21.20
CA SER A 99 -8.09 -4.13 -20.36
C SER A 99 -7.53 -2.96 -21.17
N VAL A 100 -7.50 -1.79 -20.54
CA VAL A 100 -7.07 -0.53 -21.15
C VAL A 100 -5.79 -0.07 -20.44
N LEU A 101 -4.73 0.18 -21.21
CA LEU A 101 -3.47 0.72 -20.69
C LEU A 101 -3.70 2.13 -20.14
N VAL A 102 -3.24 2.36 -18.92
CA VAL A 102 -3.24 3.65 -18.23
C VAL A 102 -1.96 4.40 -18.58
N SER A 103 -2.07 5.68 -18.94
CA SER A 103 -0.94 6.54 -19.30
C SER A 103 -1.20 8.00 -18.92
N GLU A 104 -0.19 8.86 -19.05
CA GLU A 104 -0.34 10.31 -18.83
C GLU A 104 -1.47 10.95 -19.66
N ASN A 105 -1.77 10.40 -20.85
CA ASN A 105 -2.84 10.89 -21.72
C ASN A 105 -4.17 10.12 -21.53
N GLN A 106 -4.17 9.03 -20.76
CA GLN A 106 -5.30 8.11 -20.65
C GLN A 106 -5.45 7.64 -19.21
N LEU A 107 -6.41 8.24 -18.49
CA LEU A 107 -6.60 8.13 -17.03
C LEU A 107 -5.41 8.74 -16.25
N PRO A 108 -5.09 10.03 -16.47
CA PRO A 108 -3.91 10.71 -15.90
C PRO A 108 -3.85 10.65 -14.37
N GLU A 109 -4.99 10.78 -13.68
CA GLU A 109 -5.03 10.69 -12.22
C GLU A 109 -4.57 9.32 -11.72
N LEU A 110 -5.02 8.25 -12.37
CA LEU A 110 -4.68 6.87 -12.01
C LEU A 110 -3.21 6.56 -12.33
N HIS A 111 -2.71 7.05 -13.48
CA HIS A 111 -1.29 7.01 -13.83
C HIS A 111 -0.43 7.70 -12.77
N GLN A 112 -0.82 8.92 -12.35
CA GLN A 112 -0.13 9.69 -11.33
C GLN A 112 -0.05 8.94 -9.99
N LEU A 113 -1.13 8.28 -9.54
CA LEU A 113 -1.10 7.51 -8.29
C LEU A 113 -0.07 6.38 -8.32
N MET A 114 0.00 5.65 -9.44
CA MET A 114 0.99 4.59 -9.66
C MET A 114 2.41 5.16 -9.69
N THR A 115 2.66 6.23 -10.45
CA THR A 115 3.99 6.86 -10.55
C THR A 115 4.45 7.45 -9.21
N GLU A 116 3.55 8.07 -8.44
CA GLU A 116 3.84 8.56 -7.09
C GLU A 116 4.20 7.42 -6.13
N ALA A 117 3.43 6.32 -6.14
CA ALA A 117 3.68 5.16 -5.29
C ALA A 117 4.99 4.45 -5.65
N ALA A 118 5.25 4.22 -6.94
CA ALA A 118 6.48 3.61 -7.45
C ALA A 118 7.72 4.45 -7.08
N LYS A 119 7.61 5.78 -7.19
CA LYS A 119 8.68 6.71 -6.77
C LYS A 119 8.95 6.67 -5.27
N ILE A 120 7.93 6.55 -4.42
CA ILE A 120 8.10 6.43 -2.96
C ILE A 120 8.73 5.08 -2.58
N LEU A 121 8.34 4.00 -3.25
CA LEU A 121 8.87 2.64 -3.05
C LEU A 121 10.20 2.36 -3.78
N ASN A 122 10.79 3.39 -4.41
CA ASN A 122 12.04 3.31 -5.15
C ASN A 122 12.06 2.13 -6.16
N THR A 123 11.02 2.07 -6.99
CA THR A 123 10.85 1.05 -8.03
C THR A 123 10.50 1.70 -9.36
N GLU A 124 10.84 1.03 -10.47
CA GLU A 124 10.28 1.39 -11.76
C GLU A 124 8.76 1.17 -11.73
N ALA A 125 8.01 2.10 -12.35
CA ALA A 125 6.57 1.93 -12.50
C ALA A 125 6.30 0.77 -13.49
N PRO A 126 5.53 -0.27 -13.10
CA PRO A 126 5.03 -1.27 -14.02
C PRO A 126 3.98 -0.66 -14.95
N ASP A 127 3.66 -1.35 -16.04
CA ASP A 127 2.49 -0.96 -16.84
C ASP A 127 1.23 -1.14 -15.99
N LEU A 128 0.31 -0.18 -16.01
CA LEU A 128 -0.97 -0.26 -15.28
C LEU A 128 -2.11 -0.40 -16.28
N TYR A 129 -2.97 -1.40 -16.04
CA TYR A 129 -4.15 -1.67 -16.86
C TYR A 129 -5.42 -1.53 -16.03
N ILE A 130 -6.45 -0.88 -16.57
CA ILE A 130 -7.80 -0.90 -16.01
C ILE A 130 -8.68 -1.92 -16.73
N ARG A 131 -9.39 -2.76 -16.00
CA ARG A 131 -10.28 -3.79 -16.52
C ARG A 131 -11.72 -3.54 -16.07
N GLN A 132 -12.67 -3.55 -16.99
CA GLN A 132 -14.09 -3.45 -16.63
C GLN A 132 -14.53 -4.73 -15.93
N ASN A 133 -14.81 -4.64 -14.62
CA ASN A 133 -15.28 -5.77 -13.83
C ASN A 133 -16.00 -5.25 -12.55
N PRO A 134 -17.26 -5.67 -12.29
CA PRO A 134 -18.01 -5.24 -11.10
C PRO A 134 -17.48 -5.84 -9.79
N VAL A 135 -16.67 -6.90 -9.82
CA VAL A 135 -16.05 -7.49 -8.62
C VAL A 135 -14.77 -6.73 -8.29
N PRO A 136 -14.64 -6.10 -7.09
CA PRO A 136 -13.46 -5.35 -6.71
C PRO A 136 -12.22 -6.26 -6.64
N ASN A 137 -11.20 -5.97 -7.45
CA ASN A 137 -9.92 -6.67 -7.40
C ASN A 137 -8.79 -5.83 -8.02
N ALA A 138 -7.58 -6.03 -7.52
CA ALA A 138 -6.33 -5.64 -8.17
C ALA A 138 -5.36 -6.83 -8.09
N TYR A 139 -4.39 -6.89 -9.01
CA TYR A 139 -3.34 -7.90 -8.96
C TYR A 139 -2.13 -7.52 -9.82
N THR A 140 -0.96 -7.91 -9.33
CA THR A 140 0.32 -7.82 -10.02
C THR A 140 0.63 -9.10 -10.78
N LEU A 141 1.05 -8.96 -12.04
CA LEU A 141 1.59 -10.06 -12.83
C LEU A 141 3.04 -9.78 -13.23
N ALA A 142 3.95 -10.64 -12.78
CA ALA A 142 5.35 -10.64 -13.16
C ALA A 142 5.68 -11.97 -13.85
N ILE A 143 6.13 -11.90 -15.10
CA ILE A 143 6.46 -13.05 -15.94
C ILE A 143 7.90 -12.90 -16.43
N ASN A 144 8.64 -14.00 -16.46
CA ASN A 144 10.05 -13.99 -16.81
C ASN A 144 10.28 -13.43 -18.24
N GLY A 145 11.22 -12.50 -18.39
CA GLY A 145 11.53 -11.87 -19.67
C GLY A 145 10.45 -10.92 -20.22
N LYS A 146 9.42 -10.56 -19.45
CA LYS A 146 8.41 -9.56 -19.81
C LYS A 146 8.39 -8.40 -18.80
N ARG A 147 7.92 -7.23 -19.24
CA ARG A 147 7.64 -6.13 -18.31
C ARG A 147 6.52 -6.55 -17.35
N PRO A 148 6.69 -6.38 -16.02
CA PRO A 148 5.61 -6.61 -15.07
C PRO A 148 4.49 -5.59 -15.25
N PHE A 149 3.27 -5.99 -14.96
CA PHE A 149 2.11 -5.09 -15.01
C PHE A 149 1.15 -5.33 -13.85
N VAL A 150 0.40 -4.29 -13.50
CA VAL A 150 -0.67 -4.32 -12.50
C VAL A 150 -2.00 -4.17 -13.23
N VAL A 151 -3.00 -4.94 -12.84
CA VAL A 151 -4.38 -4.78 -13.30
C VAL A 151 -5.23 -4.29 -12.14
N VAL A 152 -6.06 -3.27 -12.38
CA VAL A 152 -7.07 -2.77 -11.43
C VAL A 152 -8.46 -2.86 -12.05
N HIS A 153 -9.44 -3.34 -11.29
CA HIS A 153 -10.82 -3.38 -11.74
C HIS A 153 -11.52 -2.02 -11.58
N THR A 154 -12.42 -1.66 -12.52
CA THR A 154 -13.19 -0.40 -12.47
C THR A 154 -13.94 -0.22 -11.15
N SER A 155 -14.47 -1.30 -10.59
CA SER A 155 -15.14 -1.31 -9.28
C SER A 155 -14.27 -0.80 -8.12
N LEU A 156 -12.94 -1.01 -8.12
CA LEU A 156 -12.08 -0.39 -7.10
C LEU A 156 -11.92 1.12 -7.30
N VAL A 157 -11.87 1.58 -8.55
CA VAL A 157 -11.76 3.01 -8.89
C VAL A 157 -13.05 3.76 -8.51
N GLU A 158 -14.21 3.09 -8.61
CA GLU A 158 -15.52 3.62 -8.23
C GLU A 158 -15.76 3.59 -6.70
N LEU A 159 -15.22 2.59 -5.99
CA LEU A 159 -15.47 2.39 -4.55
C LEU A 159 -14.47 3.11 -3.63
N LEU A 160 -13.21 3.27 -4.04
CA LEU A 160 -12.14 3.76 -3.16
C LEU A 160 -11.86 5.26 -3.34
N THR A 161 -11.52 5.93 -2.23
CA THR A 161 -10.97 7.28 -2.32
C THR A 161 -9.59 7.28 -2.98
N ARG A 162 -9.16 8.42 -3.56
CA ARG A 162 -7.82 8.59 -4.19
C ARG A 162 -6.67 8.03 -3.34
N LYS A 163 -6.73 8.19 -2.01
CA LYS A 163 -5.72 7.66 -1.07
C LYS A 163 -5.81 6.15 -0.86
N GLU A 164 -7.01 5.60 -0.78
CA GLU A 164 -7.21 4.15 -0.60
C GLU A 164 -6.87 3.39 -1.88
N LEU A 165 -7.18 3.96 -3.05
CA LEU A 165 -6.73 3.43 -4.33
C LEU A 165 -5.19 3.47 -4.45
N GLN A 166 -4.55 4.55 -4.01
CA GLN A 166 -3.08 4.61 -3.92
C GLN A 166 -2.50 3.58 -2.95
N ALA A 167 -3.20 3.27 -1.86
CA ALA A 167 -2.83 2.20 -0.93
C ALA A 167 -2.83 0.82 -1.61
N VAL A 168 -3.87 0.52 -2.40
CA VAL A 168 -3.96 -0.73 -3.17
C VAL A 168 -2.84 -0.81 -4.21
N LEU A 169 -2.61 0.25 -5.00
CA LEU A 169 -1.52 0.26 -5.98
C LEU A 169 -0.13 0.09 -5.31
N ALA A 170 0.06 0.67 -4.12
CA ALA A 170 1.28 0.52 -3.34
C ALA A 170 1.45 -0.89 -2.72
N HIS A 171 0.35 -1.54 -2.33
CA HIS A 171 0.34 -2.94 -1.90
C HIS A 171 0.77 -3.85 -3.07
N GLU A 172 0.21 -3.65 -4.27
CA GLU A 172 0.60 -4.36 -5.50
C GLU A 172 2.08 -4.14 -5.86
N LEU A 173 2.56 -2.89 -5.80
CA LEU A 173 3.98 -2.60 -5.96
C LEU A 173 4.88 -3.27 -4.90
N GLY A 174 4.36 -3.52 -3.69
CA GLY A 174 5.02 -4.32 -2.66
C GLY A 174 5.27 -5.76 -3.11
N HIS A 175 4.30 -6.41 -3.77
CA HIS A 175 4.48 -7.73 -4.37
C HIS A 175 5.51 -7.72 -5.48
N LEU A 176 5.54 -6.67 -6.31
CA LEU A 176 6.52 -6.55 -7.38
C LEU A 176 7.94 -6.36 -6.83
N LYS A 177 8.13 -5.38 -5.94
CA LYS A 177 9.44 -5.00 -5.36
C LYS A 177 10.08 -6.15 -4.55
N CYS A 178 9.29 -7.10 -4.04
CA CYS A 178 9.77 -8.23 -3.25
C CYS A 178 9.80 -9.59 -4.00
N ASP A 179 9.60 -9.58 -5.32
CA ASP A 179 9.55 -10.75 -6.22
C ASP A 179 8.47 -11.79 -5.85
N HIS A 180 7.29 -11.34 -5.41
CA HIS A 180 6.20 -12.23 -4.97
C HIS A 180 5.42 -12.88 -6.13
N GLY A 181 5.46 -12.31 -7.34
CA GLY A 181 4.59 -12.70 -8.47
C GLY A 181 4.69 -14.17 -8.90
N VAL A 182 5.88 -14.77 -8.89
CA VAL A 182 6.09 -16.18 -9.26
C VAL A 182 5.37 -17.11 -8.27
N TRP A 183 5.50 -16.83 -6.98
CA TRP A 183 4.91 -17.63 -5.90
C TRP A 183 3.40 -17.43 -5.76
N LEU A 184 2.89 -16.22 -6.00
CA LEU A 184 1.46 -15.93 -6.10
C LEU A 184 0.80 -16.76 -7.22
N THR A 185 1.41 -16.80 -8.40
CA THR A 185 0.87 -17.57 -9.53
C THR A 185 0.88 -19.08 -9.22
N PHE A 186 1.94 -19.56 -8.56
CA PHE A 186 2.02 -20.94 -8.07
C PHE A 186 0.91 -21.27 -7.04
N ALA A 187 0.60 -20.35 -6.11
CA ALA A 187 -0.46 -20.51 -5.12
C ALA A 187 -1.85 -20.60 -5.76
N ASN A 188 -2.13 -19.77 -6.76
CA ASN A 188 -3.38 -19.81 -7.51
C ASN A 188 -3.56 -21.15 -8.25
N ILE A 189 -2.51 -21.66 -8.89
CA ILE A 189 -2.55 -22.96 -9.58
C ILE A 189 -2.74 -24.12 -8.60
N LEU A 190 -2.06 -24.11 -7.45
CA LEU A 190 -2.28 -25.14 -6.41
C LEU A 190 -3.74 -25.15 -5.94
N THR A 191 -4.27 -23.97 -5.60
CA THR A 191 -5.64 -23.76 -5.11
C THR A 191 -6.70 -24.16 -6.14
N MET A 192 -6.43 -23.98 -7.44
CA MET A 192 -7.34 -24.38 -8.52
C MET A 192 -7.41 -25.89 -8.78
N GLY A 193 -6.64 -26.72 -8.06
CA GLY A 193 -6.85 -28.17 -8.05
C GLY A 193 -5.60 -29.01 -8.34
N ALA A 194 -4.45 -28.69 -7.75
CA ALA A 194 -3.22 -29.47 -7.94
C ALA A 194 -3.29 -30.93 -7.49
N HIS A 195 -4.32 -31.35 -6.74
CA HIS A 195 -4.62 -32.76 -6.50
C HIS A 195 -4.90 -33.56 -7.79
N THR A 196 -5.20 -32.88 -8.91
CA THR A 196 -5.38 -33.51 -10.23
C THR A 196 -4.06 -33.83 -10.95
N VAL A 197 -2.92 -33.29 -10.49
CA VAL A 197 -1.61 -33.50 -11.12
C VAL A 197 -0.94 -34.76 -10.54
N PRO A 198 -0.70 -35.82 -11.35
CA PRO A 198 -0.08 -37.05 -10.86
C PRO A 198 1.32 -36.78 -10.26
N GLY A 199 1.58 -37.36 -9.09
CA GLY A 199 2.83 -37.21 -8.36
C GLY A 199 2.89 -36.00 -7.41
N LEU A 200 2.12 -34.93 -7.66
CA LEU A 200 2.10 -33.76 -6.76
C LEU A 200 1.33 -34.05 -5.45
N GLY A 201 0.30 -34.89 -5.51
CA GLY A 201 -0.65 -35.11 -4.39
C GLY A 201 -0.04 -35.57 -3.06
N MET A 202 1.09 -36.29 -3.06
CA MET A 202 1.75 -36.72 -1.81
C MET A 202 2.52 -35.60 -1.10
N VAL A 203 2.95 -34.55 -1.83
CA VAL A 203 3.70 -33.42 -1.27
C VAL A 203 2.83 -32.16 -1.19
N ALA A 204 1.71 -32.13 -1.91
CA ALA A 204 0.78 -31.01 -2.02
C ALA A 204 0.41 -30.40 -0.67
N GLY A 205 -0.11 -31.17 0.29
CA GLY A 205 -0.57 -30.61 1.57
C GLY A 205 0.53 -29.94 2.40
N PHE A 206 1.77 -30.44 2.35
CA PHE A 206 2.90 -29.79 3.02
C PHE A 206 3.32 -28.50 2.29
N LEU A 207 3.44 -28.56 0.96
CA LEU A 207 3.78 -27.39 0.13
C LEU A 207 2.73 -26.29 0.24
N GLU A 208 1.45 -26.68 0.27
CA GLU A 208 0.29 -25.82 0.45
C GLU A 208 0.32 -25.12 1.82
N GLU A 209 0.61 -25.83 2.92
CA GLU A 209 0.78 -25.20 4.24
C GLU A 209 1.94 -24.18 4.23
N GLN A 210 3.11 -24.56 3.69
CA GLN A 210 4.26 -23.64 3.64
C GLN A 210 3.99 -22.43 2.74
N LEU A 211 3.27 -22.62 1.63
CA LEU A 211 2.92 -21.55 0.71
C LEU A 211 1.85 -20.62 1.30
N PHE A 212 0.84 -21.13 2.01
CA PHE A 212 -0.12 -20.28 2.73
C PHE A 212 0.51 -19.53 3.92
N ARG A 213 1.56 -20.08 4.53
CA ARG A 213 2.37 -19.38 5.55
C ARG A 213 3.25 -18.31 4.94
N TRP A 214 3.84 -18.59 3.77
CA TRP A 214 4.56 -17.60 2.98
C TRP A 214 3.63 -16.46 2.53
N LEU A 215 2.47 -16.79 1.94
CA LEU A 215 1.49 -15.83 1.44
C LEU A 215 1.07 -14.85 2.53
N ARG A 216 0.65 -15.35 3.70
CA ARG A 216 0.31 -14.50 4.86
C ARG A 216 1.44 -13.57 5.29
N ALA A 217 2.70 -13.97 5.13
CA ALA A 217 3.84 -13.10 5.42
C ALA A 217 4.10 -12.08 4.30
N ALA A 218 3.88 -12.46 3.04
CA ALA A 218 3.95 -11.58 1.88
C ALA A 218 2.90 -10.47 1.94
N GLU A 219 1.65 -10.77 2.33
CA GLU A 219 0.60 -9.75 2.58
C GLU A 219 1.07 -8.70 3.60
N LEU A 220 1.69 -9.12 4.71
CA LEU A 220 2.24 -8.22 5.74
C LEU A 220 3.39 -7.35 5.22
N THR A 221 4.17 -7.83 4.23
CA THR A 221 5.17 -7.02 3.51
C THR A 221 4.48 -5.95 2.64
N CYS A 222 3.43 -6.33 1.90
CA CYS A 222 2.73 -5.45 0.97
C CYS A 222 1.90 -4.38 1.69
N ASP A 223 1.28 -4.71 2.83
CA ASP A 223 0.61 -3.73 3.70
C ASP A 223 1.59 -2.69 4.26
N ARG A 224 2.84 -3.08 4.56
CA ARG A 224 3.88 -2.11 4.95
C ARG A 224 4.26 -1.19 3.79
N ALA A 225 4.36 -1.71 2.57
CA ALA A 225 4.59 -0.88 1.37
C ALA A 225 3.45 0.14 1.18
N ALA A 226 2.20 -0.29 1.33
CA ALA A 226 1.04 0.59 1.27
C ALA A 226 1.06 1.70 2.35
N LEU A 227 1.44 1.36 3.59
CA LEU A 227 1.55 2.32 4.68
C LEU A 227 2.69 3.33 4.47
N LEU A 228 3.81 2.93 3.89
CA LEU A 228 4.92 3.84 3.53
C LEU A 228 4.49 4.90 2.50
N VAL A 229 3.69 4.49 1.51
CA VAL A 229 3.16 5.40 0.47
C VAL A 229 2.09 6.35 1.02
N VAL A 230 1.12 5.85 1.78
CA VAL A 230 -0.04 6.64 2.23
C VAL A 230 0.30 7.53 3.45
N GLN A 231 1.34 7.19 4.22
CA GLN A 231 1.81 7.92 5.40
C GLN A 231 0.73 8.20 6.46
N ASP A 232 -0.28 7.33 6.56
CA ASP A 232 -1.33 7.42 7.59
C ASP A 232 -1.18 6.35 8.67
N PRO A 233 -0.50 6.65 9.79
CA PRO A 233 -0.30 5.68 10.87
C PRO A 233 -1.59 5.33 11.63
N LYS A 234 -2.73 6.00 11.40
CA LYS A 234 -3.97 5.70 12.14
C LYS A 234 -4.65 4.40 11.72
N ARG A 235 -4.30 3.81 10.57
CA ARG A 235 -4.84 2.51 10.12
C ARG A 235 -4.00 1.29 10.55
N LEU A 236 -2.91 1.50 11.30
CA LEU A 236 -2.07 0.43 11.85
C LEU A 236 -2.77 -0.47 12.89
N SER A 237 -3.77 0.03 13.61
CA SER A 237 -4.34 -0.67 14.78
C SER A 237 -5.71 -1.33 14.54
N SER A 238 -6.20 -1.38 13.30
CA SER A 238 -7.54 -1.92 12.98
C SER A 238 -7.54 -3.26 12.26
N ARG A 239 -6.37 -3.84 11.95
CA ARG A 239 -6.22 -5.12 11.21
C ARG A 239 -5.02 -5.99 11.64
N SER A 240 -4.39 -5.69 12.78
CA SER A 240 -3.37 -6.54 13.42
C SER A 240 -3.99 -7.59 14.34
#